data_AF-A0A7D7ZXX6-F1
#
_entry.id   AF-A0A7D7ZXX6-F1
#
_cell.length_a   1.000
_cell.length_b   1.000
_cell.length_c   1.000
_cell.angle_alpha   90.00
_cell.angle_beta   90.00
_cell.angle_gamma   90.00
#
_symmetry.space_group_name_H-M   'P 1'
#
loop_
_entity.id
_entity.type
_entity.pdbx_description
1 polymer ?
#
loop_
_entity_poly.entity_id
_entity_poly.type
_entity_poly.pdbx_seq_one_letter_code
_entity_poly.pdbx_strand_id
1 'polypeptide(L)'
;MNTITLKLDLYEFNQVEKVSKTVAEKLGLRKDLIEQDLSQLTHLLEFYRDKQLDQKQGDNKKAVTVPTASATKCIEFLKGENLTHKFNKLIGKSGIIGEETNRILLFVIASSYKMPDTLHALIQGSSGSGKTRLLKIISDLMPAEDVKKYTRVTDNSFYNQDEYFFVNKLVCFEDLDGLKEDSQLAVRELQSNEILRTSTSLKDKNGSITGGERIVRGPIA
;
A
#
# COMPACT_ATOMS: atom_id res chain seq x y z
N MET A 1 -22.94 39.11 3.06
CA MET A 1 -21.61 38.64 2.62
C MET A 1 -21.70 38.34 1.13
N ASN A 2 -20.96 39.05 0.28
CA ASN A 2 -20.93 38.77 -1.16
C ASN A 2 -20.04 37.55 -1.43
N THR A 3 -20.66 36.38 -1.64
CA THR A 3 -19.98 35.17 -2.08
C THR A 3 -19.46 35.38 -3.50
N ILE A 4 -18.15 35.21 -3.72
CA ILE A 4 -17.56 35.20 -5.06
C ILE A 4 -17.23 33.75 -5.41
N THR A 5 -17.65 33.34 -6.60
CA THR A 5 -17.24 32.07 -7.21
C THR A 5 -16.24 32.37 -8.33
N LEU A 6 -15.06 31.78 -8.24
CA LEU A 6 -14.00 31.93 -9.25
C LEU A 6 -13.81 30.59 -9.95
N LYS A 7 -13.67 30.61 -11.28
CA LYS A 7 -13.15 29.46 -12.04
C LYS A 7 -11.63 29.51 -11.94
N LEU A 8 -11.02 28.45 -11.42
CA LEU A 8 -9.58 28.37 -11.19
C LEU A 8 -9.03 27.13 -11.90
N ASP A 9 -8.08 27.35 -12.79
CA ASP A 9 -7.16 26.32 -13.28
C ASP A 9 -5.86 26.39 -12.46
N LEU A 10 -5.58 25.33 -11.71
CA LEU A 10 -4.41 25.25 -10.83
C LEU A 10 -3.09 25.06 -11.60
N TYR A 11 -3.16 24.70 -12.88
CA TYR A 11 -1.99 24.56 -13.75
C TYR A 11 -1.60 25.86 -14.45
N GLU A 12 -2.48 26.86 -14.46
CA GLU A 12 -2.22 28.14 -15.12
C GLU A 12 -1.73 29.18 -14.11
N PHE A 13 -0.42 29.43 -14.11
CA PHE A 13 0.24 30.38 -13.21
C PHE A 13 -0.46 31.75 -13.15
N ASN A 14 -0.83 32.30 -14.30
CA ASN A 14 -1.48 33.62 -14.40
C ASN A 14 -2.87 33.64 -13.73
N GLN A 15 -3.58 32.51 -13.69
CA GLN A 15 -4.86 32.41 -12.99
C GLN A 15 -4.65 32.29 -11.48
N VAL A 16 -3.73 31.41 -11.07
CA VAL A 16 -3.37 31.22 -9.66
C VAL A 16 -2.95 32.56 -9.05
N GLU A 17 -2.08 33.31 -9.72
CA GLU A 17 -1.60 34.59 -9.23
C GLU A 17 -2.74 35.62 -9.02
N LYS A 18 -3.65 35.73 -10.00
CA LYS A 18 -4.79 36.66 -9.95
C LYS A 18 -5.79 36.28 -8.88
N VAL A 19 -6.07 34.98 -8.72
CA VAL A 19 -6.97 34.46 -7.70
C VAL A 19 -6.37 34.66 -6.32
N SER A 20 -5.10 34.32 -6.11
CA SER A 20 -4.39 34.54 -4.85
C SER A 20 -4.42 36.00 -4.43
N LYS A 21 -4.22 36.93 -5.37
CA LYS A 21 -4.33 38.38 -5.08
C LYS A 21 -5.75 38.77 -4.66
N THR A 22 -6.77 38.32 -5.39
CA THR A 22 -8.17 38.65 -5.09
C THR A 22 -8.62 38.08 -3.74
N VAL A 23 -8.20 36.86 -3.42
CA VAL A 23 -8.51 36.17 -2.16
C VAL A 23 -7.76 36.82 -0.99
N ALA A 24 -6.48 37.17 -1.17
CA ALA A 24 -5.68 37.89 -0.19
C ALA A 24 -6.35 39.20 0.23
N GLU A 25 -6.76 40.02 -0.74
CA GLU A 25 -7.42 41.31 -0.51
C GLU A 25 -8.76 41.14 0.22
N LYS A 26 -9.55 40.11 -0.13
CA LYS A 26 -10.87 39.89 0.48
C LYS A 26 -10.83 39.29 1.87
N LEU A 27 -9.88 38.38 2.12
CA LEU A 27 -9.76 37.69 3.40
C LEU A 27 -8.81 38.42 4.36
N GLY A 28 -8.14 39.49 3.91
CA GLY A 28 -7.14 40.20 4.71
C GLY A 28 -5.91 39.33 5.01
N LEU A 29 -5.61 38.38 4.12
CA LEU A 29 -4.52 37.42 4.27
C LEU A 29 -3.34 37.80 3.38
N ARG A 30 -2.19 37.21 3.70
CA ARG A 30 -0.99 37.31 2.91
C ARG A 30 -1.10 36.49 1.62
N LYS A 31 -0.77 37.10 0.48
CA LYS A 31 -0.83 36.46 -0.85
C LYS A 31 0.04 35.20 -0.92
N ASP A 32 1.24 35.25 -0.34
CA ASP A 32 2.20 34.15 -0.39
C ASP A 32 1.72 32.89 0.35
N LEU A 33 0.96 33.04 1.44
CA LEU A 33 0.35 31.90 2.14
C LEU A 33 -0.72 31.22 1.28
N ILE A 34 -1.53 32.01 0.56
CA ILE A 34 -2.56 31.47 -0.33
C ILE A 34 -1.92 30.74 -1.52
N GLU A 35 -0.81 31.25 -2.06
CA GLU A 35 -0.07 30.57 -3.12
C GLU A 35 0.51 29.23 -2.65
N GLN A 36 1.04 29.17 -1.42
CA GLN A 36 1.50 27.92 -0.81
C GLN A 36 0.35 26.93 -0.62
N ASP A 37 -0.78 27.37 -0.08
CA ASP A 37 -1.96 26.52 0.13
C ASP A 37 -2.52 25.98 -1.19
N LEU A 38 -2.59 26.82 -2.24
CA LEU A 38 -3.01 26.40 -3.57
C LEU A 38 -2.01 25.42 -4.20
N SER A 39 -0.70 25.61 -4.00
CA SER A 39 0.31 24.66 -4.44
C SER A 39 0.17 23.31 -3.71
N GLN A 40 -0.09 23.32 -2.40
CA GLN A 40 -0.33 22.11 -1.63
C GLN A 40 -1.61 21.41 -2.10
N LEU A 41 -2.68 22.17 -2.36
CA LEU A 41 -3.93 21.64 -2.90
C LEU A 41 -3.71 20.98 -4.26
N THR A 42 -2.91 21.59 -5.15
CA THR A 42 -2.54 20.99 -6.45
C THR A 42 -1.88 19.63 -6.26
N HIS A 43 -0.88 19.53 -5.37
CA HIS A 43 -0.23 18.24 -5.09
C HIS A 43 -1.20 17.18 -4.53
N LEU A 44 -2.11 17.57 -3.65
CA LEU A 44 -3.13 16.66 -3.10
C LEU A 44 -4.10 16.18 -4.18
N LEU A 45 -4.50 17.06 -5.10
CA LEU A 45 -5.39 16.72 -6.21
C LEU A 45 -4.70 15.86 -7.27
N GLU A 46 -3.42 16.11 -7.54
CA GLU A 46 -2.59 15.27 -8.41
C GLU A 46 -2.48 13.86 -7.85
N PHE A 47 -2.10 13.74 -6.57
CA PHE A 47 -2.05 12.46 -5.88
C PHE A 47 -3.40 11.73 -5.93
N TYR A 48 -4.51 12.45 -5.71
CA TYR A 48 -5.85 11.88 -5.79
C TYR A 48 -6.21 11.42 -7.21
N ARG A 49 -5.87 12.21 -8.23
CA ARG A 49 -6.13 11.90 -9.64
C ARG A 49 -5.32 10.69 -10.09
N ASP A 50 -4.04 10.63 -9.76
CA ASP A 50 -3.16 9.53 -10.14
C ASP A 50 -3.64 8.23 -9.48
N LYS A 51 -4.02 8.30 -8.19
CA LYS A 51 -4.71 7.19 -7.50
C LYS A 51 -6.00 6.75 -8.20
N GLN A 52 -6.81 7.67 -8.73
CA GLN A 52 -8.02 7.31 -9.50
C GLN A 52 -7.70 6.68 -10.86
N LEU A 53 -6.66 7.15 -11.55
CA LEU A 53 -6.24 6.58 -12.84
C LEU A 53 -5.70 5.16 -12.65
N ASP A 54 -4.97 4.92 -11.55
CA ASP A 54 -4.53 3.58 -11.15
C ASP A 54 -5.68 2.69 -10.70
N GLN A 55 -6.72 3.25 -10.06
CA GLN A 55 -7.95 2.52 -9.77
C GLN A 55 -8.68 2.11 -11.06
N LYS A 56 -8.77 2.99 -12.06
CA LYS A 56 -9.41 2.69 -13.36
C LYS A 56 -8.62 1.70 -14.22
N GLN A 57 -7.29 1.70 -14.15
CA GLN A 57 -6.46 0.66 -14.79
C GLN A 57 -6.45 -0.64 -13.96
N GLY A 58 -6.64 -0.52 -12.64
CA GLY A 58 -6.77 -1.62 -11.69
C GLY A 58 -8.16 -2.26 -11.61
N ASP A 59 -9.19 -1.75 -12.31
CA ASP A 59 -10.59 -2.23 -12.26
C ASP A 59 -10.79 -3.66 -12.80
N ASN A 60 -9.75 -4.32 -13.30
CA ASN A 60 -9.74 -5.78 -13.49
C ASN A 60 -9.42 -6.58 -12.21
N LYS A 61 -9.08 -5.93 -11.09
CA LYS A 61 -9.01 -6.55 -9.76
C LYS A 61 -10.42 -6.57 -9.18
N LYS A 62 -11.15 -7.66 -9.41
CA LYS A 62 -12.42 -7.95 -8.74
C LYS A 62 -12.22 -7.85 -7.23
N ALA A 63 -12.53 -6.70 -6.64
CA ALA A 63 -12.61 -6.56 -5.18
C ALA A 63 -13.66 -7.57 -4.70
N VAL A 64 -13.29 -8.46 -3.79
CA VAL A 64 -14.22 -9.47 -3.30
C VAL A 64 -15.34 -8.78 -2.53
N THR A 65 -16.53 -8.69 -3.12
CA THR A 65 -17.70 -8.12 -2.46
C THR A 65 -18.25 -9.12 -1.46
N VAL A 66 -18.16 -8.80 -0.16
CA VAL A 66 -18.76 -9.61 0.90
C VAL A 66 -20.27 -9.31 0.95
N PRO A 67 -21.16 -10.32 0.85
CA PRO A 67 -22.59 -10.11 0.98
C PRO A 67 -22.96 -9.46 2.31
N THR A 68 -23.94 -8.56 2.33
CA THR A 68 -24.33 -7.77 3.51
C THR A 68 -24.65 -8.66 4.72
N ALA A 69 -25.34 -9.78 4.51
CA ALA A 69 -25.68 -10.72 5.59
C ALA A 69 -24.42 -11.36 6.23
N SER A 70 -23.39 -11.63 5.43
CA SER A 70 -22.11 -12.14 5.93
C SER A 70 -21.34 -11.04 6.66
N ALA A 71 -21.34 -9.81 6.12
CA ALA A 71 -20.68 -8.67 6.73
C ALA A 71 -21.23 -8.38 8.14
N THR A 72 -22.56 -8.41 8.33
CA THR A 72 -23.19 -8.21 9.64
C THR A 72 -22.69 -9.24 10.67
N LYS A 73 -22.68 -10.53 10.31
CA LYS A 73 -22.18 -11.60 11.20
C LYS A 73 -20.70 -11.42 11.53
N CYS A 74 -19.88 -11.01 10.56
CA CYS A 74 -18.46 -10.73 10.78
C CYS A 74 -18.28 -9.55 11.75
N ILE A 75 -19.03 -8.46 11.58
CA ILE A 75 -18.96 -7.29 12.46
C ILE A 75 -19.40 -7.65 13.89
N GLU A 76 -20.48 -8.43 14.04
CA GLU A 76 -20.92 -8.93 15.35
C GLU A 76 -19.83 -9.78 16.01
N PHE A 77 -19.19 -10.68 15.26
CA PHE A 77 -18.06 -11.46 15.76
C PHE A 77 -16.91 -10.56 16.23
N LEU A 78 -16.54 -9.55 15.45
CA LEU A 78 -15.47 -8.59 15.73
C LEU A 78 -15.78 -7.65 16.92
N LYS A 79 -17.05 -7.50 17.31
CA LYS A 79 -17.43 -6.74 18.52
C LYS A 79 -17.42 -7.56 19.80
N GLY A 80 -17.27 -8.88 19.71
CA GLY A 80 -17.28 -9.74 20.88
C GLY A 80 -16.00 -9.62 21.71
N GLU A 81 -16.08 -10.01 22.98
CA GLU A 81 -14.92 -10.05 23.87
C GLU A 81 -13.94 -11.17 23.51
N ASN A 82 -12.70 -11.09 24.00
CA ASN A 82 -11.66 -12.11 23.85
C ASN A 82 -11.39 -12.52 22.39
N LEU A 83 -11.39 -11.54 21.46
CA LEU A 83 -11.19 -11.77 20.02
C LEU A 83 -9.92 -12.56 19.73
N THR A 84 -8.81 -12.20 20.38
CA THR A 84 -7.51 -12.86 20.19
C THR A 84 -7.63 -14.37 20.43
N HIS A 85 -8.29 -14.78 21.51
CA HIS A 85 -8.52 -16.19 21.82
C HIS A 85 -9.47 -16.87 20.82
N LYS A 86 -10.55 -16.17 20.41
CA LYS A 86 -11.50 -16.68 19.40
C LYS A 86 -10.82 -16.91 18.04
N PHE A 87 -10.07 -15.92 17.56
CA PHE A 87 -9.26 -16.05 16.35
C PHE A 87 -8.25 -17.18 16.49
N ASN A 88 -7.50 -17.23 17.59
CA ASN A 88 -6.51 -18.27 17.81
C ASN A 88 -7.12 -19.68 17.70
N LYS A 89 -8.30 -19.90 18.29
CA LYS A 89 -9.06 -21.16 18.17
C LYS A 89 -9.52 -21.46 16.73
N LEU A 90 -9.98 -20.45 15.99
CA LEU A 90 -10.40 -20.61 14.58
C LEU A 90 -9.21 -20.88 13.65
N ILE A 91 -8.09 -20.20 13.85
CA ILE A 91 -6.82 -20.43 13.14
C ILE A 91 -6.35 -21.86 13.40
N GLY A 92 -6.43 -22.36 14.65
CA GLY A 92 -6.12 -23.75 14.94
C GLY A 92 -6.93 -24.75 14.11
N LYS A 93 -8.23 -24.48 13.91
CA LYS A 93 -9.12 -25.30 13.07
C LYS A 93 -8.81 -25.24 11.57
N SER A 94 -8.09 -24.22 11.11
CA SER A 94 -7.63 -24.11 9.72
C SER A 94 -6.43 -25.00 9.39
N GLY A 95 -5.86 -25.69 10.39
CA GLY A 95 -4.84 -26.72 10.20
C GLY A 95 -3.45 -26.40 10.76
N ILE A 96 -3.33 -25.38 11.62
CA ILE A 96 -2.13 -25.14 12.45
C ILE A 96 -2.39 -25.73 13.85
N ILE A 97 -2.06 -27.00 14.04
CA ILE A 97 -2.14 -27.68 15.34
C ILE A 97 -0.94 -27.25 16.19
N GLY A 98 -1.16 -26.78 17.42
CA GLY A 98 -0.12 -26.19 18.26
C GLY A 98 0.26 -24.76 17.84
N GLU A 99 1.51 -24.36 18.14
CA GLU A 99 2.07 -23.04 17.78
C GLU A 99 1.16 -21.87 18.16
N GLU A 100 0.48 -21.97 19.30
CA GLU A 100 -0.68 -21.11 19.61
C GLU A 100 -0.30 -19.64 19.72
N THR A 101 0.87 -19.37 20.31
CA THR A 101 1.43 -18.02 20.41
C THR A 101 1.88 -17.50 19.04
N ASN A 102 2.57 -18.35 18.27
CA ASN A 102 3.13 -17.96 16.97
C ASN A 102 2.04 -17.72 15.92
N ARG A 103 1.01 -18.58 15.85
CA ARG A 103 -0.06 -18.47 14.86
C ARG A 103 -0.92 -17.22 15.07
N ILE A 104 -1.21 -16.85 16.32
CA ILE A 104 -1.95 -15.62 16.60
C ILE A 104 -1.10 -14.37 16.39
N LEU A 105 0.18 -14.40 16.78
CA LEU A 105 1.12 -13.32 16.52
C LEU A 105 1.23 -13.04 15.02
N LEU A 106 1.45 -14.09 14.22
CA LEU A 106 1.58 -13.96 12.78
C LEU A 106 0.29 -13.52 12.10
N PHE A 107 -0.88 -13.90 12.64
CA PHE A 107 -2.15 -13.36 12.17
C PHE A 107 -2.26 -11.85 12.41
N VAL A 108 -1.87 -11.36 13.59
CA VAL A 108 -1.86 -9.91 13.89
C VAL A 108 -0.92 -9.18 12.94
N ILE A 109 0.29 -9.71 12.74
CA ILE A 109 1.27 -9.14 11.82
C ILE A 109 0.73 -9.12 10.39
N ALA A 110 0.19 -10.23 9.90
CA ALA A 110 -0.41 -10.31 8.57
C ALA A 110 -1.56 -9.31 8.39
N SER A 111 -2.40 -9.11 9.42
CA SER A 111 -3.53 -8.16 9.37
C SER A 111 -3.10 -6.70 9.36
N SER A 112 -1.85 -6.39 9.72
CA SER A 112 -1.32 -5.02 9.73
C SER A 112 -1.15 -4.44 8.32
N TYR A 113 -1.24 -5.25 7.25
CA TYR A 113 -1.02 -4.82 5.86
C TYR A 113 -1.95 -3.69 5.35
N LYS A 114 -3.01 -3.35 6.10
CA LYS A 114 -3.91 -2.20 5.85
C LYS A 114 -3.70 -1.03 6.82
N MET A 115 -2.78 -1.15 7.76
CA MET A 115 -2.46 -0.12 8.74
C MET A 115 -1.46 0.87 8.16
N PRO A 116 -1.42 2.12 8.67
CA PRO A 116 -0.40 3.09 8.30
C PRO A 116 1.02 2.58 8.59
N ASP A 117 1.21 1.99 9.78
CA ASP A 117 2.46 1.33 10.18
C ASP A 117 2.26 -0.18 10.14
N THR A 118 2.93 -0.84 9.21
CA THR A 118 2.87 -2.30 9.07
C THR A 118 3.85 -3.00 10.00
N LEU A 119 3.58 -4.28 10.27
CA LEU A 119 4.45 -5.15 11.04
C LEU A 119 5.07 -6.19 10.12
N HIS A 120 6.31 -6.57 10.42
CA HIS A 120 7.04 -7.63 9.72
C HIS A 120 7.42 -8.76 10.67
N ALA A 121 7.50 -9.97 10.14
CA ALA A 121 7.99 -11.13 10.88
C ALA A 121 8.93 -11.99 10.05
N LEU A 122 9.89 -12.59 10.76
CA LEU A 122 10.72 -13.68 10.25
C LEU A 122 10.30 -14.98 10.93
N ILE A 123 9.98 -16.01 10.15
CA ILE A 123 9.66 -17.34 10.67
C ILE A 123 10.92 -18.20 10.59
N GLN A 124 11.59 -18.39 11.73
CA GLN A 124 12.81 -19.19 11.82
C GLN A 124 12.56 -20.50 12.59
N GLY A 125 13.22 -21.58 12.18
CA GLY A 125 13.05 -22.90 12.78
C GLY A 125 13.73 -24.00 11.95
N SER A 126 13.83 -25.20 12.53
CA SER A 126 14.47 -26.35 11.88
C SER A 126 13.76 -26.80 10.60
N SER A 127 14.46 -27.53 9.73
CA SER A 127 13.85 -28.14 8.55
C SER A 127 12.69 -29.06 8.97
N GLY A 128 11.58 -29.01 8.26
CA GLY A 128 10.39 -29.83 8.56
C GLY A 128 9.53 -29.35 9.74
N SER A 129 9.87 -28.25 10.43
CA SER A 129 9.11 -27.76 11.60
C SER A 129 7.74 -27.14 11.28
N GLY A 130 7.31 -27.14 10.01
CA GLY A 130 6.02 -26.58 9.61
C GLY A 130 6.01 -25.08 9.28
N LYS A 131 7.16 -24.41 9.17
CA LYS A 131 7.25 -22.96 8.83
C LYS A 131 6.43 -22.56 7.60
N THR A 132 6.64 -23.28 6.50
CA THR A 132 5.94 -23.02 5.22
C THR A 132 4.43 -23.26 5.37
N ARG A 133 4.03 -24.27 6.15
CA ARG A 133 2.61 -24.54 6.46
C ARG A 133 2.01 -23.37 7.23
N LEU A 134 2.73 -22.84 8.21
CA LEU A 134 2.30 -21.74 9.05
C LEU A 134 2.18 -20.44 8.23
N LEU A 135 3.20 -20.07 7.46
CA LEU A 135 3.17 -18.94 6.52
C LEU A 135 2.00 -19.05 5.55
N LYS A 136 1.81 -20.23 4.94
CA LYS A 136 0.76 -20.47 3.95
C LYS A 136 -0.63 -20.28 4.55
N ILE A 137 -0.92 -20.93 5.68
CA ILE A 137 -2.24 -20.84 6.30
C ILE A 137 -2.53 -19.41 6.74
N ILE A 138 -1.60 -18.73 7.40
CA ILE A 138 -1.81 -17.35 7.86
C ILE A 138 -2.06 -16.41 6.67
N SER A 139 -1.29 -16.53 5.60
CA SER A 139 -1.48 -15.70 4.40
C SER A 139 -2.78 -16.03 3.65
N ASP A 140 -3.28 -17.27 3.70
CA ASP A 140 -4.58 -17.66 3.13
C ASP A 140 -5.78 -17.09 3.92
N LEU A 141 -5.57 -16.57 5.13
CA LEU A 141 -6.62 -15.88 5.91
C LEU A 141 -6.83 -14.43 5.45
N MET A 142 -5.91 -13.88 4.67
CA MET A 142 -6.01 -12.52 4.11
C MET A 142 -6.65 -12.56 2.71
N PRO A 143 -7.27 -11.46 2.25
CA PRO A 143 -7.83 -11.37 0.89
C PRO A 143 -6.78 -11.69 -0.18
N ALA A 144 -7.08 -12.63 -1.07
CA ALA A 144 -6.12 -13.15 -2.04
C ALA A 144 -5.58 -12.07 -3.00
N GLU A 145 -6.39 -11.06 -3.31
CA GLU A 145 -6.01 -9.90 -4.11
C GLU A 145 -4.91 -9.03 -3.47
N ASP A 146 -4.78 -9.12 -2.14
CA ASP A 146 -3.85 -8.35 -1.33
C ASP A 146 -2.60 -9.12 -0.90
N VAL A 147 -2.54 -10.41 -1.22
CA VAL A 147 -1.41 -11.27 -0.84
C VAL A 147 -0.51 -11.52 -2.05
N LYS A 148 0.81 -11.37 -1.85
CA LYS A 148 1.85 -11.75 -2.81
C LYS A 148 2.73 -12.81 -2.19
N LYS A 149 2.75 -14.02 -2.76
CA LYS A 149 3.60 -15.12 -2.29
C LYS A 149 4.70 -15.38 -3.31
N TYR A 150 5.95 -15.41 -2.84
CA TYR A 150 7.12 -15.64 -3.67
C TYR A 150 7.92 -16.83 -3.12
N THR A 151 8.15 -17.81 -3.98
CA THR A 151 9.15 -18.86 -3.76
C THR A 151 10.54 -18.40 -4.20
N ARG A 152 10.59 -17.61 -5.27
CA ARG A 152 11.77 -16.92 -5.80
C ARG A 152 11.33 -15.59 -6.40
N VAL A 153 12.15 -14.57 -6.27
CA VAL A 153 11.93 -13.25 -6.86
C VAL A 153 13.27 -12.58 -7.18
N THR A 154 13.33 -11.84 -8.29
CA THR A 154 14.49 -11.04 -8.65
C THR A 154 14.28 -9.60 -8.21
N ASP A 155 15.38 -8.89 -7.97
CA ASP A 155 15.46 -7.44 -7.79
C ASP A 155 14.66 -6.70 -8.89
N ASN A 156 14.86 -7.11 -10.15
CA ASN A 156 14.17 -6.52 -11.30
C ASN A 156 12.64 -6.64 -11.20
N SER A 157 12.11 -7.68 -10.54
CA SER A 157 10.67 -7.84 -10.28
C SER A 157 10.13 -6.90 -9.21
N PHE A 158 10.96 -6.30 -8.37
CA PHE A 158 10.55 -5.26 -7.42
C PHE A 158 10.56 -3.88 -8.08
N TYR A 159 11.66 -3.53 -8.76
CA TYR A 159 11.87 -2.18 -9.32
C TYR A 159 11.05 -1.88 -10.59
N ASN A 160 10.51 -2.89 -11.26
CA ASN A 160 9.76 -2.72 -12.51
C ASN A 160 8.26 -3.00 -12.42
N GLN A 161 7.70 -2.93 -11.21
CA GLN A 161 6.24 -2.95 -11.03
C GLN A 161 5.63 -1.57 -11.29
N ASP A 162 4.31 -1.54 -11.39
CA ASP A 162 3.55 -0.30 -11.33
C ASP A 162 3.77 0.40 -9.98
N GLU A 163 3.70 1.74 -9.97
CA GLU A 163 4.08 2.56 -8.81
C GLU A 163 3.36 2.15 -7.53
N TYR A 164 2.09 1.77 -7.60
CA TYR A 164 1.29 1.41 -6.43
C TYR A 164 1.04 -0.10 -6.29
N PHE A 165 1.83 -0.93 -6.97
CA PHE A 165 1.62 -2.38 -7.00
C PHE A 165 1.68 -3.04 -5.61
N PHE A 166 2.62 -2.60 -4.78
CA PHE A 166 2.88 -3.16 -3.44
C PHE A 166 2.14 -2.45 -2.31
N VAL A 167 1.48 -1.32 -2.59
CA VAL A 167 0.73 -0.57 -1.58
C VAL A 167 -0.33 -1.46 -0.94
N ASN A 168 -0.26 -1.56 0.39
CA ASN A 168 -1.15 -2.37 1.19
C ASN A 168 -1.22 -3.83 0.72
N LYS A 169 -0.04 -4.43 0.51
CA LYS A 169 0.10 -5.86 0.21
C LYS A 169 0.82 -6.60 1.32
N LEU A 170 0.31 -7.78 1.66
CA LEU A 170 1.04 -8.76 2.45
C LEU A 170 1.99 -9.52 1.52
N VAL A 171 3.29 -9.39 1.73
CA VAL A 171 4.33 -10.00 0.90
C VAL A 171 4.99 -11.15 1.68
N CYS A 172 4.74 -12.37 1.22
CA CYS A 172 5.23 -13.60 1.84
C CYS A 172 6.38 -14.20 1.02
N PHE A 173 7.53 -14.39 1.66
CA PHE A 173 8.66 -15.13 1.09
C PHE A 173 8.74 -16.51 1.74
N GLU A 174 8.68 -17.58 0.93
CA GLU A 174 8.80 -18.94 1.47
C GLU A 174 10.24 -19.27 1.91
N ASP A 175 11.22 -18.72 1.19
CA ASP A 175 12.64 -18.87 1.46
C ASP A 175 13.33 -17.50 1.24
N LEU A 176 13.52 -16.76 2.34
CA LEU A 176 14.16 -15.46 2.31
C LEU A 176 15.67 -15.58 2.04
N ASP A 177 16.31 -16.61 2.60
CA ASP A 177 17.75 -16.87 2.45
C ASP A 177 18.09 -17.36 1.03
N GLY A 178 17.13 -17.98 0.34
CA GLY A 178 17.25 -18.37 -1.06
C GLY A 178 17.13 -17.21 -2.06
N LEU A 179 16.81 -16.00 -1.61
CA LEU A 179 16.81 -14.80 -2.46
C LEU A 179 18.24 -14.32 -2.74
N LYS A 180 18.44 -13.71 -3.91
CA LYS A 180 19.68 -13.01 -4.20
C LYS A 180 19.81 -11.79 -3.29
N GLU A 181 21.06 -11.38 -3.02
CA GLU A 181 21.37 -10.23 -2.17
C GLU A 181 20.64 -8.96 -2.64
N ASP A 182 20.66 -8.66 -3.94
CA ASP A 182 19.96 -7.50 -4.51
C ASP A 182 18.44 -7.53 -4.27
N SER A 183 17.82 -8.72 -4.34
CA SER A 183 16.40 -8.90 -4.02
C SER A 183 16.14 -8.64 -2.53
N GLN A 184 17.02 -9.12 -1.65
CA GLN A 184 16.89 -8.89 -0.21
C GLN A 184 17.05 -7.40 0.14
N LEU A 185 17.94 -6.69 -0.56
CA LEU A 185 18.10 -5.23 -0.40
C LEU A 185 16.82 -4.49 -0.78
N ALA A 186 16.21 -4.83 -1.92
CA ALA A 186 14.94 -4.23 -2.34
C ALA A 186 13.82 -4.47 -1.29
N VAL A 187 13.74 -5.67 -0.70
CA VAL A 187 12.79 -5.95 0.38
C VAL A 187 13.05 -5.06 1.61
N ARG A 188 14.31 -4.96 2.05
CA ARG A 188 14.68 -4.12 3.20
C ARG A 188 14.38 -2.64 2.97
N GLU A 189 14.60 -2.15 1.75
CA GLU A 189 14.30 -0.77 1.36
C GLU A 189 12.79 -0.50 1.40
N LEU A 190 11.96 -1.41 0.90
CA LEU A 190 10.49 -1.32 1.04
C LEU A 190 10.03 -1.37 2.50
N GLN A 191 10.66 -2.18 3.35
CA GLN A 191 10.33 -2.25 4.77
C GLN A 191 10.72 -0.98 5.53
N SER A 192 11.82 -0.33 5.14
CA SER A 192 12.37 0.82 5.87
C SER A 192 11.82 2.15 5.37
N ASN A 193 11.66 2.30 4.06
CA ASN A 193 11.35 3.58 3.41
C ASN A 193 10.02 3.56 2.65
N GLU A 194 9.37 2.39 2.52
CA GLU A 194 8.13 2.20 1.76
C GLU A 194 8.21 2.64 0.30
N ILE A 195 9.41 2.82 -0.24
CA ILE A 195 9.61 3.32 -1.60
C ILE A 195 10.90 2.74 -2.16
N LEU A 196 10.83 2.31 -3.41
CA LEU A 196 11.96 1.97 -4.26
C LEU A 196 12.07 3.04 -5.34
N ARG A 197 13.27 3.57 -5.54
CA ARG A 197 13.56 4.53 -6.61
C ARG A 197 14.70 4.01 -7.46
N THR A 198 14.49 3.98 -8.77
CA THR A 198 15.52 3.54 -9.71
C THR A 198 15.59 4.50 -10.88
N SER A 199 16.80 4.95 -11.20
CA SER A 199 17.06 5.69 -12.43
C SER A 199 17.03 4.73 -13.61
N THR A 200 16.28 5.06 -14.65
CA THR A 200 16.14 4.25 -15.85
C THR A 200 16.07 5.10 -17.11
N SER A 201 16.29 4.47 -18.25
CA SER A 201 16.16 5.10 -19.56
C SER A 201 14.74 4.87 -20.07
N LEU A 202 13.94 5.94 -20.14
CA LEU A 202 12.60 5.91 -20.71
C LEU A 202 12.68 6.23 -22.20
N LYS A 203 12.11 5.35 -23.02
CA LYS A 203 11.96 5.58 -24.46
C LYS A 203 10.63 6.28 -24.72
N ASP A 204 10.70 7.48 -25.26
CA ASP A 204 9.51 8.26 -25.62
C ASP A 204 8.86 7.70 -26.90
N LYS A 205 7.60 8.06 -27.17
CA LYS A 205 6.83 7.61 -28.34
C LYS A 205 7.51 7.95 -29.67
N ASN A 206 8.35 8.98 -29.66
CA ASN A 206 9.13 9.45 -30.80
C ASN A 206 10.48 8.72 -30.97
N GLY A 207 10.79 7.74 -30.12
CA GLY A 207 12.01 6.94 -30.18
C GLY A 207 13.24 7.54 -29.49
N SER A 208 13.13 8.77 -28.95
CA SER A 208 14.18 9.39 -28.15
C SER A 208 14.31 8.71 -26.78
N ILE A 209 15.54 8.55 -26.29
CA ILE A 209 15.83 7.99 -24.97
C ILE A 209 16.13 9.15 -24.03
N THR A 210 15.37 9.23 -22.94
CA THR A 210 15.56 10.24 -21.89
C THR A 210 15.76 9.53 -20.55
N GLY A 211 16.56 10.13 -19.67
CA GLY A 211 16.67 9.66 -18.29
C GLY A 211 15.35 9.91 -17.56
N GLY A 212 14.88 8.92 -16.82
CA GLY A 212 13.69 9.00 -15.99
C GLY A 212 13.86 8.22 -14.70
N GLU A 213 12.91 8.36 -13.80
CA GLU A 213 12.85 7.58 -12.57
C GLU A 213 11.68 6.61 -12.63
N ARG A 214 11.90 5.39 -12.14
CA ARG A 214 10.83 4.48 -11.73
C ARG A 214 10.71 4.50 -10.23
N ILE A 215 9.47 4.62 -9.78
CA ILE A 215 9.10 4.64 -8.38
C ILE A 215 8.16 3.46 -8.16
N VAL A 216 8.39 2.71 -7.09
CA VAL A 216 7.49 1.66 -6.61
C VAL A 216 7.27 1.88 -5.12
N ARG A 217 6.02 1.87 -4.67
CA ARG A 217 5.61 2.25 -3.31
C ARG A 217 5.02 1.07 -2.53
N GLY A 218 5.27 1.10 -1.24
CA GLY A 218 4.55 0.39 -0.20
C GLY A 218 3.43 1.26 0.40
N PRO A 219 3.01 0.99 1.66
CA PRO A 219 3.62 0.05 2.59
C PRO A 219 3.38 -1.41 2.18
N ILE A 220 4.34 -2.27 2.51
CA ILE A 220 4.18 -3.74 2.51
C ILE A 220 4.09 -4.23 3.94
N ALA A 221 3.46 -5.38 4.17
CA ALA A 221 3.61 -6.16 5.41
C ALA A 221 4.34 -7.46 5.12
#